data_AF-A0A7K2Y9C1-F1
#
_entry.id   AF-A0A7K2Y9C1-F1
#
_cell.length_a   1.000
_cell.length_b   1.000
_cell.length_c   1.000
_cell.angle_alpha   90.00
_cell.angle_beta   90.00
_cell.angle_gamma   90.00
#
_symmetry.space_group_name_H-M   'P 1'
#
loop_
_entity.id
_entity.type
_entity.pdbx_description
1 polymer ?
#
loop_
_entity_poly.entity_id
_entity_poly.type
_entity_poly.pdbx_seq_one_letter_code
_entity_poly.pdbx_strand_id
1 'polypeptide(L)'
;DWFENIYLSQAGPEKYDQLAQHKLKWTDESVVKALTTLGELFKDKQLVAGGAQTALSTDFPTSVAQVFGPEPKAGMVYEGDFVGGVAKDQFGKKLGKDAKFFPFPAVDGGKAPVVSGGDAAVVLKDAKNGKAGMQLLEYLAGSEAAEVWARAGGFLSPNKEVDIASYGDEITRSTANSLIAAGDSIRFDMSDQAPAAFGGTKGAGEWKLLQDFLRDPSDPKGTAAKLEAEAAKAYGN
;
A
#
# COMPACT_ATOMS: atom_id res chain seq x y z
N ASP A 1 2.45 4.83 -1.00
CA ASP A 1 2.86 3.51 -0.46
C ASP A 1 4.33 3.43 0.02
N TRP A 2 5.34 3.78 -0.79
CA TRP A 2 6.75 3.70 -0.35
C TRP A 2 7.07 4.62 0.85
N PHE A 3 6.54 5.84 0.85
CA PHE A 3 6.75 6.80 1.95
C PHE A 3 6.19 6.26 3.26
N GLU A 4 5.01 5.69 3.21
CA GLU A 4 4.22 5.17 4.31
C GLU A 4 4.94 4.00 4.97
N ASN A 5 5.53 3.09 4.18
CA ASN A 5 6.32 1.99 4.72
C ASN A 5 7.60 2.49 5.40
N ILE A 6 8.34 3.40 4.76
CA ILE A 6 9.54 4.01 5.35
C ILE A 6 9.18 4.76 6.64
N TYR A 7 8.12 5.57 6.61
CA TYR A 7 7.70 6.37 7.75
C TYR A 7 7.20 5.51 8.90
N LEU A 8 6.37 4.49 8.64
CA LEU A 8 5.93 3.54 9.66
C LEU A 8 7.12 2.81 10.29
N SER A 9 8.10 2.39 9.48
CA SER A 9 9.29 1.72 9.95
C SER A 9 10.16 2.63 10.85
N GLN A 10 10.39 3.87 10.43
CA GLN A 10 11.29 4.81 11.11
C GLN A 10 10.65 5.54 12.30
N ALA A 11 9.39 5.98 12.17
CA ALA A 11 8.71 6.84 13.12
C ALA A 11 7.76 6.07 14.06
N GLY A 12 7.38 4.85 13.67
CA GLY A 12 6.49 3.99 14.46
C GLY A 12 5.00 4.32 14.32
N PRO A 13 4.14 3.42 14.84
CA PRO A 13 2.70 3.48 14.67
C PRO A 13 2.05 4.76 15.22
N GLU A 14 2.50 5.28 16.35
CA GLU A 14 1.88 6.43 16.99
C GLU A 14 2.08 7.73 16.18
N LYS A 15 3.30 7.95 15.65
CA LYS A 15 3.59 9.09 14.78
C LYS A 15 2.93 8.93 13.41
N TYR A 16 2.82 7.69 12.92
CA TYR A 16 2.05 7.37 11.73
C TYR A 16 0.59 7.83 11.86
N ASP A 17 -0.07 7.44 12.94
CA ASP A 17 -1.48 7.80 13.20
C ASP A 17 -1.68 9.32 13.35
N GLN A 18 -0.74 9.99 14.03
CA GLN A 18 -0.80 11.44 14.18
C GLN A 18 -0.63 12.16 12.84
N LEU A 19 0.28 11.71 11.97
CA LEU A 19 0.47 12.30 10.65
C LEU A 19 -0.74 12.04 9.75
N ALA A 20 -1.23 10.79 9.73
CA ALA A 20 -2.41 10.39 8.95
C ALA A 20 -3.65 11.22 9.32
N GLN A 21 -3.77 11.68 10.57
CA GLN A 21 -4.88 12.51 11.04
C GLN A 21 -4.58 14.02 11.02
N HIS A 22 -3.45 14.44 10.43
CA HIS A 22 -2.93 15.81 10.44
C HIS A 22 -2.83 16.44 11.85
N LYS A 23 -2.62 15.60 12.89
CA LYS A 23 -2.28 16.03 14.25
C LYS A 23 -0.78 16.28 14.41
N LEU A 24 0.03 15.66 13.55
CA LEU A 24 1.43 15.96 13.32
C LEU A 24 1.55 16.64 11.96
N LYS A 25 2.38 17.68 11.88
CA LYS A 25 2.63 18.38 10.61
C LYS A 25 3.52 17.55 9.70
N TRP A 26 3.31 17.68 8.40
CA TRP A 26 4.20 17.12 7.37
C TRP A 26 5.59 17.74 7.38
N THR A 27 5.76 18.90 8.04
CA THR A 27 7.06 19.55 8.26
C THR A 27 7.81 19.02 9.49
N ASP A 28 7.26 18.06 10.23
CA ASP A 28 7.96 17.43 11.35
C ASP A 28 9.28 16.79 10.91
N GLU A 29 10.29 16.82 11.78
CA GLU A 29 11.62 16.29 11.47
C GLU A 29 11.59 14.80 11.09
N SER A 30 10.66 14.02 11.64
CA SER A 30 10.52 12.61 11.29
C SER A 30 10.00 12.40 9.86
N VAL A 31 9.17 13.31 9.34
CA VAL A 31 8.70 13.28 7.95
C VAL A 31 9.84 13.66 7.00
N VAL A 32 10.57 14.73 7.33
CA VAL A 32 11.75 15.15 6.55
C VAL A 32 12.80 14.03 6.50
N LYS A 33 12.98 13.31 7.61
CA LYS A 33 13.87 12.13 7.68
C LYS A 33 13.40 11.02 6.74
N ALA A 34 12.12 10.64 6.77
CA ALA A 34 11.58 9.62 5.88
C ALA A 34 11.68 10.01 4.40
N LEU A 35 11.39 11.28 4.06
CA LEU A 35 11.59 11.80 2.71
C LEU A 35 13.07 11.80 2.31
N THR A 36 13.98 12.07 3.24
CA THR A 36 15.42 11.99 2.98
C THR A 36 15.84 10.57 2.61
N THR A 37 15.41 9.58 3.41
CA THR A 37 15.68 8.16 3.13
C THR A 37 15.04 7.70 1.81
N LEU A 38 13.80 8.08 1.55
CA LEU A 38 13.14 7.80 0.26
C LEU A 38 13.91 8.43 -0.91
N GLY A 39 14.39 9.66 -0.72
CA GLY A 39 15.17 10.38 -1.71
C GLY A 39 16.53 9.72 -2.01
N GLU A 40 17.16 9.05 -1.05
CA GLU A 40 18.38 8.26 -1.28
C GLU A 40 18.08 7.07 -2.21
N LEU A 41 16.98 6.35 -1.97
CA LEU A 41 16.55 5.24 -2.83
C LEU A 41 16.25 5.71 -4.25
N PHE A 42 15.53 6.83 -4.40
CA PHE A 42 15.14 7.38 -5.70
C PHE A 42 16.33 7.96 -6.50
N LYS A 43 17.42 8.36 -5.84
CA LYS A 43 18.64 8.82 -6.51
C LYS A 43 19.48 7.68 -7.05
N ASP A 44 19.32 6.47 -6.52
CA ASP A 44 20.05 5.31 -7.02
C ASP A 44 19.49 4.86 -8.37
N LYS A 45 20.32 5.00 -9.41
CA LYS A 45 19.97 4.67 -10.79
C LYS A 45 19.78 3.17 -11.04
N GLN A 46 20.14 2.32 -10.08
CA GLN A 46 20.01 0.86 -10.18
C GLN A 46 18.72 0.34 -9.55
N LEU A 47 18.09 1.10 -8.64
CA LEU A 47 16.96 0.60 -7.86
C LEU A 47 15.61 0.78 -8.56
N VAL A 48 15.47 1.77 -9.44
CA VAL A 48 14.23 2.02 -10.19
C VAL A 48 14.42 1.59 -11.65
N ALA A 49 13.70 0.56 -12.09
CA ALA A 49 13.78 0.06 -13.45
C ALA A 49 13.43 1.15 -14.48
N GLY A 50 14.37 1.46 -15.38
CA GLY A 50 14.22 2.56 -16.35
C GLY A 50 14.33 3.98 -15.76
N GLY A 51 14.55 4.10 -14.44
CA GLY A 51 14.65 5.37 -13.73
C GLY A 51 13.29 6.06 -13.51
N ALA A 52 13.34 7.22 -12.83
CA ALA A 52 12.16 7.94 -12.36
C ALA A 52 11.13 8.24 -13.47
N GLN A 53 11.57 8.68 -14.65
CA GLN A 53 10.64 9.03 -15.73
C GLN A 53 9.89 7.81 -16.27
N THR A 54 10.57 6.67 -16.41
CA THR A 54 9.91 5.43 -16.81
C THR A 54 8.93 4.97 -15.75
N ALA A 55 9.30 5.00 -14.47
CA ALA A 55 8.41 4.63 -13.37
C ALA A 55 7.14 5.49 -13.36
N LEU A 56 7.25 6.81 -13.55
CA LEU A 56 6.12 7.74 -13.59
C LEU A 56 5.16 7.50 -14.77
N SER A 57 5.62 6.87 -15.85
CA SER A 57 4.80 6.55 -17.03
C SER A 57 4.38 5.08 -17.10
N THR A 58 4.76 4.24 -16.14
CA THR A 58 4.49 2.81 -16.14
C THR A 58 3.22 2.54 -15.34
N ASP A 59 2.26 1.84 -15.94
CA ASP A 59 1.06 1.38 -15.22
C ASP A 59 1.36 0.12 -14.39
N PHE A 60 0.43 -0.21 -13.50
CA PHE A 60 0.59 -1.33 -12.56
C PHE A 60 0.80 -2.69 -13.27
N PRO A 61 -0.02 -3.14 -14.24
CA PRO A 61 0.23 -4.42 -14.91
C PRO A 61 1.58 -4.46 -15.62
N THR A 62 2.01 -3.35 -16.22
CA THR A 62 3.33 -3.24 -16.87
C THR A 62 4.46 -3.30 -15.84
N SER A 63 4.31 -2.72 -14.65
CA SER A 63 5.34 -2.83 -13.59
C SER A 63 5.52 -4.28 -13.12
N VAL A 64 4.44 -5.05 -13.00
CA VAL A 64 4.49 -6.50 -12.71
C VAL A 64 5.16 -7.26 -13.86
N ALA A 65 4.87 -6.89 -15.11
CA ALA A 65 5.50 -7.47 -16.30
C ALA A 65 7.01 -7.26 -16.34
N GLN A 66 7.52 -6.15 -15.78
CA GLN A 66 8.97 -5.92 -15.70
C GLN A 66 9.69 -6.94 -14.82
N VAL A 67 8.99 -7.67 -13.94
CA VAL A 67 9.57 -8.73 -13.11
C VAL A 67 9.21 -10.12 -13.62
N PHE A 68 7.94 -10.33 -13.98
CA PHE A 68 7.39 -11.65 -14.28
C PHE A 68 7.09 -11.87 -15.77
N GLY A 69 7.21 -10.85 -16.61
CA GLY A 69 6.98 -10.96 -18.05
C GLY A 69 8.03 -11.81 -18.78
N PRO A 70 7.86 -11.98 -20.10
CA PRO A 70 8.81 -12.74 -20.94
C PRO A 70 10.18 -12.08 -21.04
N GLU A 71 10.25 -10.75 -20.88
CA GLU A 71 11.50 -9.98 -20.89
C GLU A 71 11.68 -9.19 -19.58
N PRO A 72 12.06 -9.85 -18.47
CA PRO A 72 12.21 -9.18 -17.19
C PRO A 72 13.31 -8.11 -17.25
N LYS A 73 13.00 -6.93 -16.71
CA LYS A 73 13.89 -5.77 -16.58
C LYS A 73 14.20 -5.42 -15.12
N ALA A 74 13.50 -6.05 -14.16
CA ALA A 74 13.63 -5.82 -12.73
C ALA A 74 13.67 -7.15 -11.96
N GLY A 75 14.33 -7.16 -10.80
CA GLY A 75 14.40 -8.35 -9.93
C GLY A 75 13.24 -8.47 -8.94
N MET A 76 12.53 -7.38 -8.66
CA MET A 76 11.42 -7.32 -7.72
C MET A 76 10.48 -6.16 -8.08
N VAL A 77 9.23 -6.26 -7.65
CA VAL A 77 8.21 -5.20 -7.69
C VAL A 77 7.68 -5.07 -6.28
N TYR A 78 7.56 -3.83 -5.82
CA TYR A 78 6.90 -3.52 -4.56
C TYR A 78 5.48 -3.07 -4.87
N GLU A 79 4.49 -3.77 -4.31
CA GLU A 79 3.07 -3.48 -4.38
C GLU A 79 2.32 -4.48 -3.45
N GLY A 80 1.01 -4.32 -3.28
CA GLY A 80 0.15 -5.21 -2.50
C GLY A 80 0.10 -6.69 -2.95
N ASP A 81 -0.60 -7.51 -2.16
CA ASP A 81 -0.73 -8.96 -2.34
C ASP A 81 -1.36 -9.38 -3.68
N PHE A 82 -2.18 -8.51 -4.28
CA PHE A 82 -2.78 -8.69 -5.60
C PHE A 82 -1.76 -8.83 -6.76
N VAL A 83 -0.48 -8.47 -6.58
CA VAL A 83 0.60 -8.81 -7.54
C VAL A 83 0.66 -10.30 -7.81
N GLY A 84 0.45 -11.14 -6.79
CA GLY A 84 0.47 -12.59 -6.93
C GLY A 84 -0.59 -13.06 -7.94
N GLY A 85 -1.78 -12.47 -7.91
CA GLY A 85 -2.85 -12.72 -8.88
C GLY A 85 -2.41 -12.37 -10.30
N VAL A 86 -1.84 -11.18 -10.51
CA VAL A 86 -1.35 -10.74 -11.83
C VAL A 86 -0.22 -11.66 -12.35
N ALA A 87 0.75 -11.99 -11.50
CA ALA A 87 1.86 -12.89 -11.85
C ALA A 87 1.36 -14.27 -12.31
N LYS A 88 0.36 -14.82 -11.62
CA LYS A 88 -0.26 -16.10 -11.96
C LYS A 88 -1.12 -16.01 -13.22
N ASP A 89 -2.09 -15.10 -13.25
CA ASP A 89 -3.17 -15.10 -14.23
C ASP A 89 -2.73 -14.52 -15.58
N GLN A 90 -1.81 -13.54 -15.59
CA GLN A 90 -1.33 -12.93 -16.83
C GLN A 90 -0.01 -13.52 -17.34
N PHE A 91 0.86 -13.99 -16.43
CA PHE A 91 2.20 -14.46 -16.79
C PHE A 91 2.45 -15.95 -16.48
N GLY A 92 1.44 -16.68 -16.00
CA GLY A 92 1.52 -18.12 -15.76
C GLY A 92 2.51 -18.52 -14.67
N LYS A 93 2.88 -17.61 -13.76
CA LYS A 93 3.85 -17.88 -12.70
C LYS A 93 3.25 -18.73 -11.60
N LYS A 94 4.03 -19.68 -11.09
CA LYS A 94 3.66 -20.47 -9.92
C LYS A 94 4.05 -19.72 -8.65
N LEU A 95 3.06 -19.31 -7.86
CA LEU A 95 3.29 -18.70 -6.55
C LEU A 95 4.08 -19.65 -5.64
N GLY A 96 5.02 -19.11 -4.88
CA GLY A 96 5.96 -19.85 -4.02
C GLY A 96 7.19 -20.39 -4.75
N LYS A 97 7.13 -20.54 -6.08
CA LYS A 97 8.25 -21.04 -6.89
C LYS A 97 8.85 -19.94 -7.78
N ASP A 98 8.04 -19.43 -8.71
CA ASP A 98 8.46 -18.45 -9.72
C ASP A 98 8.20 -17.01 -9.25
N ALA A 99 7.18 -16.82 -8.41
CA ALA A 99 6.87 -15.56 -7.74
C ALA A 99 6.87 -15.78 -6.22
N LYS A 100 7.73 -15.03 -5.53
CA LYS A 100 7.91 -15.09 -4.08
C LYS A 100 7.67 -13.72 -3.48
N PHE A 101 7.44 -13.70 -2.17
CA PHE A 101 7.21 -12.51 -1.38
C PHE A 101 8.22 -12.46 -0.23
N PHE A 102 8.57 -11.25 0.19
CA PHE A 102 9.24 -11.00 1.45
C PHE A 102 8.70 -9.68 2.04
N PRO A 103 8.63 -9.54 3.37
CA PRO A 103 8.16 -8.31 4.01
C PRO A 103 9.00 -7.10 3.61
N PHE A 104 8.38 -5.91 3.62
CA PHE A 104 9.14 -4.68 3.48
C PHE A 104 10.22 -4.61 4.57
N PRO A 105 11.48 -4.26 4.22
CA PRO A 105 12.57 -4.31 5.18
C PRO A 105 12.41 -3.26 6.28
N ALA A 106 12.96 -3.55 7.46
CA ALA A 106 13.15 -2.54 8.48
C ALA A 106 14.09 -1.42 7.97
N VAL A 107 13.75 -0.17 8.25
CA VAL A 107 14.48 1.00 7.78
C VAL A 107 15.09 1.74 8.97
N ASP A 108 16.38 2.07 8.86
CA ASP A 108 17.12 2.88 9.84
C ASP A 108 16.98 2.39 11.30
N GLY A 109 17.14 1.08 11.51
CA GLY A 109 17.03 0.45 12.82
C GLY A 109 15.60 0.31 13.37
N GLY A 110 14.60 0.67 12.56
CA GLY A 110 13.19 0.50 12.85
C GLY A 110 12.69 -0.94 12.81
N LYS A 111 11.37 -1.12 12.74
CA LYS A 111 10.73 -2.44 12.57
C LYS A 111 10.25 -2.61 11.13
N ALA A 112 10.20 -3.85 10.64
CA ALA A 112 9.59 -4.15 9.35
C ALA A 112 8.11 -3.69 9.38
N PRO A 113 7.71 -2.75 8.50
CA PRO A 113 6.35 -2.23 8.50
C PRO A 113 5.39 -3.22 7.84
N VAL A 114 4.13 -3.19 8.28
CA VAL A 114 3.02 -3.84 7.57
C VAL A 114 1.95 -2.77 7.33
N VAL A 115 1.87 -2.31 6.09
CA VAL A 115 0.86 -1.38 5.61
C VAL A 115 -0.17 -2.18 4.80
N SER A 116 -1.44 -1.91 4.99
CA SER A 116 -2.55 -2.58 4.31
C SER A 116 -3.45 -1.56 3.63
N GLY A 117 -3.99 -1.92 2.45
CA GLY A 117 -5.20 -1.30 1.92
C GLY A 117 -6.45 -2.07 2.34
N GLY A 118 -7.61 -1.68 1.85
CA GLY A 118 -8.83 -2.46 2.03
C GLY A 118 -9.99 -1.98 1.16
N ASP A 119 -10.79 -2.93 0.71
CA ASP A 119 -12.05 -2.66 0.01
C ASP A 119 -13.23 -2.68 0.98
N ALA A 120 -14.15 -1.73 0.80
CA ALA A 120 -15.38 -1.67 1.58
C ALA A 120 -16.61 -1.82 0.66
N ALA A 121 -17.45 -2.81 0.96
CA ALA A 121 -18.77 -2.91 0.36
C ALA A 121 -19.75 -2.03 1.16
N VAL A 122 -20.49 -1.16 0.47
CA VAL A 122 -21.42 -0.19 1.09
C VAL A 122 -22.82 -0.27 0.49
N VAL A 123 -23.83 -0.02 1.32
CA VAL A 123 -25.20 0.22 0.86
C VAL A 123 -25.44 1.73 0.82
N LEU A 124 -25.73 2.26 -0.37
CA LEU A 124 -26.05 3.67 -0.53
C LEU A 124 -27.38 3.99 0.18
N LYS A 125 -27.46 5.18 0.79
CA LYS A 125 -28.69 5.65 1.48
C LYS A 125 -29.91 5.64 0.56
N ASP A 126 -29.69 5.86 -0.72
CA ASP A 126 -30.72 6.04 -1.74
C ASP A 126 -31.07 4.71 -2.44
N ALA A 127 -30.53 3.58 -1.95
CA ALA A 127 -30.74 2.27 -2.55
C ALA A 127 -32.22 1.89 -2.54
N LYS A 128 -32.76 1.59 -3.74
CA LYS A 128 -34.17 1.18 -3.93
C LYS A 128 -34.59 -0.01 -3.04
N ASN A 129 -33.64 -0.88 -2.70
CA ASN A 129 -33.85 -2.01 -1.79
C ASN A 129 -32.69 -2.12 -0.79
N GLY A 130 -32.57 -1.12 0.09
CA GLY A 130 -31.52 -1.09 1.12
C GLY A 130 -31.53 -2.33 2.03
N LYS A 131 -32.70 -2.92 2.33
CA LYS A 131 -32.80 -4.13 3.15
C LYS A 131 -32.08 -5.33 2.52
N ALA A 132 -32.33 -5.60 1.23
CA ALA A 132 -31.64 -6.67 0.52
C ALA A 132 -30.14 -6.40 0.40
N GLY A 133 -29.75 -5.13 0.17
CA GLY A 133 -28.35 -4.73 0.18
C GLY A 133 -27.66 -5.04 1.51
N MET A 134 -28.30 -4.72 2.64
CA MET A 134 -27.74 -5.01 3.97
C MET A 134 -27.63 -6.52 4.23
N GLN A 135 -28.59 -7.34 3.76
CA GLN A 135 -28.48 -8.80 3.85
C GLN A 135 -27.29 -9.35 3.04
N LEU A 136 -27.01 -8.76 1.88
CA LEU A 136 -25.81 -9.11 1.12
C LEU A 136 -24.54 -8.73 1.87
N LEU A 137 -24.46 -7.52 2.44
CA LEU A 137 -23.30 -7.10 3.23
C LEU A 137 -23.07 -8.00 4.46
N GLU A 138 -24.14 -8.41 5.13
CA GLU A 138 -24.07 -9.34 6.27
C GLU A 138 -23.49 -10.69 5.84
N TYR A 139 -23.92 -11.22 4.70
CA TYR A 139 -23.32 -12.43 4.12
C TYR A 139 -21.84 -12.24 3.79
N LEU A 140 -21.48 -11.14 3.11
CA LEU A 140 -20.09 -10.85 2.72
C LEU A 140 -19.16 -10.66 3.93
N ALA A 141 -19.68 -10.20 5.07
CA ALA A 141 -18.93 -10.09 6.32
C ALA A 141 -18.77 -11.44 7.06
N GLY A 142 -19.61 -12.42 6.74
CA GLY A 142 -19.60 -13.75 7.35
C GLY A 142 -18.41 -14.62 6.92
N SER A 143 -18.09 -15.61 7.74
CA SER A 143 -16.97 -16.54 7.51
C SER A 143 -17.16 -17.40 6.25
N GLU A 144 -18.40 -17.79 5.92
CA GLU A 144 -18.70 -18.54 4.70
C GLU A 144 -18.23 -17.82 3.43
N ALA A 145 -18.63 -16.56 3.25
CA ALA A 145 -18.23 -15.75 2.11
C ALA A 145 -16.72 -15.50 2.10
N ALA A 146 -16.16 -15.21 3.28
CA ALA A 146 -14.74 -14.96 3.45
C ALA A 146 -13.88 -16.18 3.08
N GLU A 147 -14.30 -17.40 3.45
CA GLU A 147 -13.62 -18.64 3.06
C GLU A 147 -13.72 -18.94 1.57
N VAL A 148 -14.88 -18.69 0.95
CA VAL A 148 -15.06 -18.84 -0.51
C VAL A 148 -14.03 -17.98 -1.24
N TRP A 149 -13.87 -16.74 -0.79
CA TRP A 149 -12.93 -15.82 -1.41
C TRP A 149 -11.47 -16.17 -1.08
N ALA A 150 -11.18 -16.59 0.16
CA ALA A 150 -9.82 -17.02 0.56
C ALA A 150 -9.31 -18.17 -0.31
N ARG A 151 -10.20 -19.10 -0.68
CA ARG A 151 -9.90 -20.19 -1.62
C ARG A 151 -9.67 -19.71 -3.06
N ALA A 152 -10.38 -18.67 -3.50
CA ALA A 152 -10.18 -18.06 -4.82
C ALA A 152 -8.83 -17.32 -4.91
N GLY A 153 -8.40 -16.71 -3.80
CA GLY A 153 -7.15 -15.95 -3.68
C GLY A 153 -7.26 -14.51 -4.17
N GLY A 154 -6.14 -13.78 -4.13
CA GLY A 154 -6.04 -12.38 -4.60
C GLY A 154 -6.47 -11.32 -3.58
N PHE A 155 -6.80 -11.71 -2.35
CA PHE A 155 -7.03 -10.79 -1.22
C PHE A 155 -6.80 -11.53 0.11
N LEU A 156 -6.70 -10.76 1.20
CA LEU A 156 -6.74 -11.26 2.58
C LEU A 156 -8.06 -10.90 3.25
N SER A 157 -8.65 -11.87 3.96
CA SER A 157 -9.87 -11.61 4.72
C SER A 157 -9.59 -10.88 6.04
N PRO A 158 -10.36 -9.83 6.39
CA PRO A 158 -10.34 -9.25 7.73
C PRO A 158 -11.11 -10.10 8.76
N ASN A 159 -11.82 -11.15 8.33
CA ASN A 159 -12.58 -12.03 9.20
C ASN A 159 -11.63 -13.00 9.92
N LYS A 160 -11.57 -12.89 11.26
CA LYS A 160 -10.69 -13.67 12.14
C LYS A 160 -11.05 -15.16 12.25
N GLU A 161 -12.23 -15.54 11.77
CA GLU A 161 -12.70 -16.94 11.77
C GLU A 161 -12.23 -17.72 10.55
N VAL A 162 -11.67 -17.05 9.53
CA VAL A 162 -11.13 -17.74 8.35
C VAL A 162 -9.88 -18.52 8.74
N ASP A 163 -9.94 -19.84 8.57
CA ASP A 163 -8.76 -20.70 8.73
C ASP A 163 -7.70 -20.32 7.69
N ILE A 164 -6.47 -20.08 8.14
CA ILE A 164 -5.30 -19.82 7.29
C ILE A 164 -5.11 -20.92 6.23
N ALA A 165 -5.52 -22.16 6.53
CA ALA A 165 -5.46 -23.27 5.59
C ALA A 165 -6.42 -23.13 4.39
N SER A 166 -7.41 -22.23 4.46
CA SER A 166 -8.34 -21.93 3.36
C SER A 166 -7.66 -21.20 2.19
N TYR A 167 -6.55 -20.50 2.43
CA TYR A 167 -5.80 -19.86 1.35
C TYR A 167 -5.10 -20.90 0.48
N GLY A 168 -5.28 -20.80 -0.84
CA GLY A 168 -4.88 -21.83 -1.80
C GLY A 168 -3.38 -22.00 -2.03
N ASP A 169 -2.55 -21.06 -1.59
CA ASP A 169 -1.12 -21.06 -1.81
C ASP A 169 -0.31 -20.53 -0.60
N GLU A 170 0.97 -20.91 -0.53
CA GLU A 170 1.86 -20.56 0.57
C GLU A 170 2.16 -19.05 0.65
N ILE A 171 2.17 -18.35 -0.49
CA ILE A 171 2.45 -16.91 -0.50
C ILE A 171 1.31 -16.17 0.20
N THR A 172 0.06 -16.43 -0.19
CA THR A 172 -1.10 -15.80 0.44
C THR A 172 -1.19 -16.14 1.94
N ARG A 173 -0.88 -17.38 2.33
CA ARG A 173 -0.79 -17.77 3.75
C ARG A 173 0.31 -17.00 4.50
N SER A 174 1.47 -16.82 3.88
CA SER A 174 2.59 -16.07 4.46
C SER A 174 2.25 -14.60 4.64
N THR A 175 1.57 -13.98 3.65
CA THR A 175 1.10 -12.59 3.75
C THR A 175 0.06 -12.44 4.87
N ALA A 176 -0.93 -13.34 4.95
CA ALA A 176 -1.91 -13.36 6.05
C ALA A 176 -1.26 -13.54 7.43
N ASN A 177 -0.28 -14.44 7.56
CA ASN A 177 0.47 -14.60 8.80
C ASN A 177 1.31 -13.35 9.15
N SER A 178 1.86 -12.66 8.15
CA SER A 178 2.59 -11.41 8.36
C SER A 178 1.67 -10.31 8.91
N LEU A 179 0.42 -10.25 8.41
CA LEU A 179 -0.63 -9.36 8.91
C LEU A 179 -0.94 -9.64 10.39
N ILE A 180 -1.16 -10.90 10.73
CA ILE A 180 -1.46 -11.33 12.12
C ILE A 180 -0.27 -11.05 13.04
N ALA A 181 0.95 -11.36 12.58
CA ALA A 181 2.18 -11.17 13.35
C ALA A 181 2.50 -9.70 13.62
N ALA A 182 2.07 -8.79 12.74
CA ALA A 182 2.21 -7.35 12.97
C ALA A 182 1.42 -6.87 14.20
N GLY A 183 0.37 -7.59 14.59
CA GLY A 183 -0.49 -7.24 15.74
C GLY A 183 -0.97 -5.80 15.63
N ASP A 184 -0.82 -5.04 16.72
CA ASP A 184 -1.25 -3.63 16.77
C ASP A 184 -0.33 -2.67 16.00
N SER A 185 0.72 -3.16 15.32
CA SER A 185 1.63 -2.33 14.50
C SER A 185 1.20 -2.23 13.04
N ILE A 186 0.23 -3.03 12.59
CA ILE A 186 -0.38 -2.88 11.26
C ILE A 186 -0.99 -1.48 11.11
N ARG A 187 -0.83 -0.84 9.94
CA ARG A 187 -1.54 0.40 9.61
C ARG A 187 -2.24 0.30 8.26
N PHE A 188 -3.40 0.94 8.15
CA PHE A 188 -3.94 1.25 6.83
C PHE A 188 -3.00 2.23 6.12
N ASP A 189 -2.95 2.20 4.79
CA ASP A 189 -2.20 3.20 4.04
C ASP A 189 -2.60 4.62 4.45
N MET A 190 -1.64 5.53 4.50
CA MET A 190 -1.83 6.88 5.02
C MET A 190 -2.67 7.70 4.05
N SER A 191 -2.41 7.54 2.76
CA SER A 191 -3.10 8.29 1.71
C SER A 191 -4.58 7.88 1.62
N ASP A 192 -4.89 6.60 1.87
CA ASP A 192 -6.25 6.08 1.95
C ASP A 192 -7.06 6.63 3.13
N GLN A 193 -6.38 6.99 4.23
CA GLN A 193 -7.02 7.56 5.42
C GLN A 193 -7.26 9.08 5.30
N ALA A 194 -6.55 9.75 4.40
CA ALA A 194 -6.63 11.19 4.26
C ALA A 194 -7.88 11.63 3.46
N PRO A 195 -8.34 12.89 3.61
CA PRO A 195 -9.34 13.47 2.73
C PRO A 195 -8.95 13.26 1.27
N ALA A 196 -9.91 12.90 0.43
CA ALA A 196 -9.66 12.59 -0.98
C ALA A 196 -8.93 13.72 -1.73
N ALA A 197 -9.15 14.98 -1.35
CA ALA A 197 -8.46 16.14 -1.92
C ALA A 197 -6.94 16.15 -1.70
N PHE A 198 -6.45 15.42 -0.69
CA PHE A 198 -5.04 15.26 -0.36
C PHE A 198 -4.51 13.88 -0.76
N GLY A 199 -5.07 12.79 -0.21
CA GLY A 199 -4.50 11.44 -0.40
C GLY A 199 -4.92 10.75 -1.71
N GLY A 200 -6.23 10.68 -1.97
CA GLY A 200 -6.78 9.78 -3.00
C GLY A 200 -7.00 10.37 -4.41
N THR A 201 -6.83 11.68 -4.62
CA THR A 201 -7.09 12.27 -5.95
C THR A 201 -5.85 12.17 -6.84
N LYS A 202 -5.96 11.39 -7.93
CA LYS A 202 -4.92 11.26 -8.95
C LYS A 202 -4.46 12.64 -9.43
N GLY A 203 -3.14 12.88 -9.35
CA GLY A 203 -2.55 14.12 -9.82
C GLY A 203 -2.78 15.34 -8.93
N ALA A 204 -3.22 15.15 -7.69
CA ALA A 204 -3.31 16.19 -6.67
C ALA A 204 -2.67 15.74 -5.34
N GLY A 205 -2.55 16.68 -4.39
CA GLY A 205 -2.14 16.42 -3.02
C GLY A 205 -0.89 15.56 -2.85
N GLU A 206 -0.96 14.63 -1.91
CA GLU A 206 0.10 13.70 -1.55
C GLU A 206 0.60 12.89 -2.75
N TRP A 207 -0.31 12.28 -3.52
CA TRP A 207 0.02 11.47 -4.69
C TRP A 207 0.92 12.27 -5.65
N LYS A 208 0.48 13.45 -6.05
CA LYS A 208 1.23 14.27 -7.00
C LYS A 208 2.57 14.73 -6.43
N LEU A 209 2.59 15.14 -5.16
CA LEU A 209 3.79 15.67 -4.54
C LEU A 209 4.87 14.59 -4.36
N LEU A 210 4.48 13.36 -4.02
CA LEU A 210 5.42 12.23 -3.96
C LEU A 210 5.89 11.78 -5.35
N GLN A 211 5.05 11.87 -6.38
CA GLN A 211 5.47 11.67 -7.78
C GLN A 211 6.46 12.74 -8.26
N ASP A 212 6.21 14.01 -7.91
CA ASP A 212 7.14 15.09 -8.22
C ASP A 212 8.46 14.91 -7.45
N PHE A 213 8.42 14.36 -6.22
CA PHE A 213 9.61 14.01 -5.45
C PHE A 213 10.39 12.83 -6.04
N LEU A 214 9.72 11.83 -6.62
CA LEU A 214 10.40 10.79 -7.42
C LEU A 214 11.13 11.40 -8.61
N ARG A 215 10.55 12.41 -9.26
CA ARG A 215 11.20 13.12 -10.38
C ARG A 215 12.42 13.92 -9.91
N ASP A 216 12.32 14.58 -8.76
CA ASP A 216 13.41 15.35 -8.16
C ASP A 216 13.44 15.20 -6.62
N PRO A 217 14.24 14.24 -6.12
CA PRO A 217 14.38 13.98 -4.68
C PRO A 217 15.40 14.89 -3.97
N SER A 218 15.79 16.02 -4.57
CA SER A 218 16.86 16.88 -4.04
C SER A 218 16.47 17.66 -2.79
N ASP A 219 15.18 17.95 -2.58
CA ASP A 219 14.69 18.81 -1.51
C ASP A 219 13.60 18.16 -0.64
N PRO A 220 13.97 17.24 0.29
CA PRO A 220 13.02 16.64 1.23
C PRO A 220 12.25 17.67 2.07
N LYS A 221 12.89 18.76 2.48
CA LYS A 221 12.26 19.81 3.30
C LYS A 221 11.24 20.61 2.51
N GLY A 222 11.56 20.96 1.26
CA GLY A 222 10.61 21.62 0.36
C GLY A 222 9.42 20.73 0.01
N THR A 223 9.65 19.43 -0.19
CA THR A 223 8.56 18.45 -0.38
C THR A 223 7.66 18.37 0.84
N ALA A 224 8.24 18.24 2.05
CA ALA A 224 7.51 18.27 3.31
C ALA A 224 6.65 19.55 3.48
N ALA A 225 7.19 20.71 3.12
CA ALA A 225 6.46 21.98 3.18
C ALA A 225 5.27 22.04 2.20
N LYS A 226 5.42 21.50 0.98
CA LYS A 226 4.33 21.41 0.00
C LYS A 226 3.24 20.43 0.46
N LEU A 227 3.64 19.28 1.03
CA LEU A 227 2.72 18.30 1.61
C LEU A 227 1.92 18.94 2.74
N GLU A 228 2.58 19.67 3.64
CA GLU A 228 1.89 20.39 4.73
C GLU A 228 0.88 21.40 4.21
N ALA A 229 1.22 22.17 3.16
CA ALA A 229 0.32 23.17 2.60
C ALA A 229 -0.95 22.55 2.00
N GLU A 230 -0.83 21.44 1.26
CA GLU A 230 -1.99 20.73 0.71
C GLU A 230 -2.77 19.97 1.79
N ALA A 231 -2.10 19.40 2.80
CA ALA A 231 -2.76 18.77 3.94
C ALA A 231 -3.58 19.78 4.74
N ALA A 232 -2.98 20.90 5.16
CA ALA A 232 -3.66 21.99 5.88
C ALA A 232 -4.93 22.46 5.16
N LYS A 233 -4.82 22.66 3.83
CA LYS A 233 -5.97 23.02 2.98
C LYS A 233 -7.06 21.94 2.96
N ALA A 234 -6.70 20.67 2.87
CA ALA A 234 -7.65 19.56 2.78
C ALA A 234 -8.34 19.25 4.12
N TYR A 235 -7.61 19.38 5.23
CA TYR A 235 -8.14 19.17 6.58
C TYR A 235 -8.84 20.40 7.18
N GLY A 236 -8.59 21.59 6.63
CA GLY A 236 -9.20 22.84 7.09
C GLY A 236 -8.55 23.43 8.35
N ASN A 237 -7.27 23.13 8.58
CA ASN A 237 -6.48 23.53 9.76
C ASN A 237 -5.34 24.49 9.41
#